data_AF-Q5Z4N6-F1
#
_entry.id   AF-Q5Z4N6-F1
#
_cell.length_a   1.000
_cell.length_b   1.000
_cell.length_c   1.000
_cell.angle_alpha   90.00
_cell.angle_beta   90.00
_cell.angle_gamma   90.00
#
_symmetry.space_group_name_H-M   'P 1'
#
loop_
_entity.id
_entity.type
_entity.pdbx_description
1 polymer ?
#
loop_
_entity_poly.entity_id
_entity_poly.type
_entity_poly.pdbx_seq_one_letter_code
_entity_poly.pdbx_strand_id
1 'polypeptide(L)'
;MYDELTFQLSPRQKEAIEDSGFGNLLKINKIYIDRNLCNAITRSYDKEKKAFTINGTFVMMTLDDVDCLLGLPSKGEEIFEAPKINKPELFNL
;
A
#
# COMPACT_ATOMS: atom_id res chain seq x y z
N MET A 1 19.02 10.65 11.30
CA MET A 1 17.76 11.06 11.94
C MET A 1 16.71 10.17 11.33
N TYR A 2 16.15 9.31 12.15
CA TYR A 2 15.27 8.23 11.75
C TYR A 2 13.85 8.78 11.75
N ASP A 3 13.25 8.98 10.58
CA ASP A 3 11.90 9.49 10.47
C ASP A 3 10.94 8.41 10.95
N GLU A 4 10.56 8.48 12.22
CA GLU A 4 9.45 7.72 12.76
C GLU A 4 8.21 8.12 11.94
N LEU A 5 7.64 7.18 11.18
CA LEU A 5 6.32 7.33 10.56
C LEU A 5 5.26 7.33 11.68
N THR A 6 5.30 8.34 12.53
CA THR A 6 4.22 8.70 13.43
C THR A 6 3.13 9.31 12.57
N PHE A 7 2.31 8.46 11.96
CA PHE A 7 1.04 8.86 11.36
C PHE A 7 0.11 9.37 12.48
N GLN A 8 0.30 10.61 12.91
CA GLN A 8 -0.73 11.34 13.64
C GLN A 8 -1.74 11.88 12.64
N LEU A 9 -2.47 10.96 12.00
CA LEU A 9 -3.58 11.31 11.13
C LEU A 9 -4.70 11.91 11.97
N SER A 10 -5.20 13.07 11.56
CA SER A 10 -6.46 13.61 12.07
C SER A 10 -7.62 12.65 11.78
N PRO A 11 -8.73 12.72 12.55
CA PRO A 11 -9.91 11.89 12.29
C PRO A 11 -10.39 11.98 10.83
N ARG A 12 -10.43 13.19 10.25
CA ARG A 12 -10.81 13.40 8.84
C ARG A 12 -9.88 12.72 7.85
N GLN A 13 -8.57 12.72 8.10
CA GLN A 13 -7.64 12.02 7.22
C GLN A 13 -7.77 10.50 7.33
N LYS A 14 -8.10 9.97 8.51
CA LYS A 14 -8.39 8.54 8.67
C LYS A 14 -9.66 8.15 7.90
N GLU A 15 -10.71 8.94 8.04
CA GLU A 15 -11.97 8.78 7.31
C GLU A 15 -11.75 8.81 5.78
N ALA A 16 -11.00 9.79 5.28
CA ALA A 16 -10.65 9.85 3.85
C ALA A 16 -9.87 8.62 3.35
N ILE A 17 -9.00 8.04 4.18
CA ILE A 17 -8.26 6.80 3.86
C ILE A 17 -9.22 5.60 3.83
N GLU A 18 -10.16 5.51 4.76
CA GLU A 18 -11.20 4.47 4.76
C GLU A 18 -12.10 4.58 3.52
N ASP A 19 -12.62 5.78 3.22
CA ASP A 19 -13.51 6.05 2.10
C ASP A 19 -12.85 5.81 0.73
N SER A 20 -11.53 5.95 0.66
CA SER A 20 -10.73 5.68 -0.53
C SER A 20 -10.40 4.19 -0.71
N GLY A 21 -10.83 3.31 0.20
CA GLY A 21 -10.60 1.88 0.13
C GLY A 21 -9.24 1.42 0.67
N PHE A 22 -8.51 2.29 1.39
CA PHE A 22 -7.19 2.00 1.97
C PHE A 22 -7.23 1.82 3.50
N GLY A 23 -8.42 1.58 4.08
CA GLY A 23 -8.61 1.50 5.54
C GLY A 23 -7.75 0.44 6.25
N ASN A 24 -7.31 -0.61 5.55
CA ASN A 24 -6.39 -1.60 6.13
C ASN A 24 -5.01 -1.02 6.45
N LEU A 25 -4.57 0.05 5.79
CA LEU A 25 -3.32 0.74 6.14
C LEU A 25 -3.37 1.35 7.55
N LEU A 26 -4.55 1.72 8.04
CA LEU A 26 -4.74 2.26 9.39
C LEU A 26 -4.59 1.18 10.48
N LYS A 27 -4.67 -0.10 10.11
CA LYS A 27 -4.57 -1.26 11.01
C LYS A 27 -3.13 -1.78 11.12
N ILE A 28 -2.23 -1.33 10.25
CA ILE A 28 -0.82 -1.72 10.29
C ILE A 28 -0.21 -1.18 11.58
N ASN A 29 0.39 -2.08 12.38
CA ASN A 29 1.08 -1.70 13.61
C ASN A 29 2.16 -0.65 13.31
N LYS A 30 2.44 0.23 14.27
CA LYS A 30 3.58 1.16 14.16
C LYS A 30 4.84 0.37 13.84
N ILE A 31 5.33 0.54 12.61
CA ILE A 31 6.57 -0.03 12.13
C ILE A 31 7.53 1.12 11.87
N TYR A 32 8.73 0.98 12.42
CA TYR A 32 9.83 1.84 12.07
C TYR A 32 10.40 1.38 10.72
N ILE A 33 10.38 2.27 9.73
CA ILE A 33 10.81 1.97 8.36
C ILE A 33 12.01 2.87 8.03
N ASP A 34 13.19 2.27 7.88
CA ASP A 34 14.35 3.00 7.37
C ASP A 34 14.18 3.31 5.88
N ARG A 35 14.16 4.59 5.53
CA ARG A 35 13.92 5.04 4.15
C ARG A 35 15.00 4.58 3.17
N ASN A 36 16.25 4.49 3.61
CA ASN A 36 17.34 4.02 2.76
C ASN A 36 17.21 2.53 2.50
N LEU A 37 16.83 1.76 3.53
CA LEU A 37 16.51 0.35 3.38
C LEU A 37 15.35 0.12 2.41
N CYS A 38 14.24 0.87 2.55
CA CYS A 38 13.15 0.79 1.58
C CYS A 38 13.62 1.09 0.16
N ASN A 39 14.40 2.15 -0.04
CA ASN A 39 14.93 2.47 -1.37
C ASN A 39 15.81 1.35 -1.93
N ALA A 40 16.65 0.73 -1.09
CA ALA A 40 17.49 -0.40 -1.47
C ALA A 40 16.65 -1.62 -1.87
N ILE A 41 15.62 -1.96 -1.08
CA ILE A 41 14.69 -3.06 -1.37
C ILE A 41 13.94 -2.77 -2.67
N THR A 42 13.38 -1.58 -2.87
CA THR A 42 12.63 -1.22 -4.08
C THR A 42 13.51 -1.34 -5.34
N ARG A 43 14.79 -0.94 -5.26
CA ARG A 43 15.74 -1.08 -6.36
C ARG A 43 16.12 -2.53 -6.66
N SER A 44 15.91 -3.45 -5.71
CA SER A 44 16.17 -4.89 -5.88
C SER A 44 15.02 -5.64 -6.57
N TYR A 45 13.91 -4.96 -6.89
CA TYR A 45 12.75 -5.61 -7.50
C TYR A 45 13.09 -6.16 -8.89
N ASP A 46 12.95 -7.47 -9.03
CA ASP A 46 13.09 -8.19 -10.29
C ASP A 46 11.70 -8.26 -10.95
N LYS A 47 11.55 -7.53 -12.07
CA LYS A 47 10.28 -7.44 -12.80
C LYS A 47 9.89 -8.76 -13.45
N GLU A 48 10.85 -9.57 -13.89
CA GLU A 48 10.58 -10.84 -14.55
C GLU A 48 10.10 -11.86 -13.54
N LYS A 49 10.75 -11.91 -12.37
CA LYS A 49 10.38 -12.82 -11.28
C LYS A 49 9.25 -12.30 -10.39
N LYS A 50 8.86 -11.04 -10.55
CA LYS A 50 7.88 -10.34 -9.70
C LYS A 50 8.20 -10.47 -8.21
N ALA A 51 9.48 -10.36 -7.87
CA ALA A 51 9.99 -10.64 -6.54
C ALA A 51 11.11 -9.68 -6.12
N PHE A 52 11.24 -9.47 -4.82
CA PHE A 52 12.41 -8.85 -4.21
C PHE A 52 13.42 -9.92 -3.80
N THR A 53 14.71 -9.60 -3.91
CA THR A 53 15.76 -10.44 -3.33
C THR A 53 16.25 -9.79 -2.05
N ILE A 54 15.85 -10.33 -0.91
CA ILE A 54 16.24 -9.82 0.41
C ILE A 54 17.12 -10.88 1.07
N ASN A 55 18.39 -10.55 1.27
CA ASN A 55 19.38 -11.46 1.87
C ASN A 55 19.41 -12.85 1.20
N GLY A 56 19.38 -12.89 -0.13
CA GLY A 56 19.37 -14.13 -0.93
C GLY A 56 18.03 -14.88 -0.95
N THR A 57 17.01 -14.39 -0.24
CA THR A 57 15.65 -14.96 -0.25
C THR A 57 14.78 -14.22 -1.26
N PHE A 58 14.05 -14.98 -2.07
CA PHE A 58 13.06 -14.43 -2.99
C PHE A 58 11.75 -14.19 -2.24
N VAL A 59 11.38 -12.92 -2.13
CA VAL A 59 10.09 -12.48 -1.58
C VAL A 59 9.22 -12.07 -2.74
N MET A 60 8.33 -12.97 -3.16
CA MET A 60 7.39 -12.74 -4.24
C MET A 60 6.23 -11.87 -3.75
N MET A 61 5.75 -10.95 -4.58
CA MET A 61 4.47 -10.28 -4.32
C MET A 61 3.35 -11.01 -5.05
N THR A 62 2.29 -11.32 -4.32
CA THR A 62 1.08 -11.97 -4.82
C THR A 62 -0.12 -11.03 -4.71
N LEU A 63 -1.23 -11.38 -5.36
CA LEU A 63 -2.48 -10.63 -5.22
C LEU A 63 -3.04 -10.72 -3.79
N ASP A 64 -2.79 -11.83 -3.09
CA ASP A 64 -3.21 -12.00 -1.69
C ASP A 64 -2.47 -11.00 -0.78
N ASP A 65 -1.21 -10.68 -1.08
CA ASP A 65 -0.45 -9.65 -0.35
C ASP A 65 -1.07 -8.26 -0.55
N VAL A 66 -1.53 -7.96 -1.76
CA VAL A 66 -2.21 -6.70 -2.08
C VAL A 66 -3.53 -6.58 -1.32
N ASP A 67 -4.30 -7.67 -1.24
CA ASP A 67 -5.55 -7.73 -0.49
C ASP A 67 -5.33 -7.53 1.01
N CYS A 68 -4.34 -8.24 1.57
CA CYS A 68 -3.98 -8.10 2.98
C CYS A 68 -3.52 -6.66 3.31
N LEU A 69 -2.67 -6.07 2.47
CA LEU A 69 -2.08 -4.74 2.73
C LEU A 69 -3.04 -3.59 2.46
N LEU A 70 -3.76 -3.63 1.34
CA LEU A 70 -4.60 -2.52 0.88
C LEU A 70 -6.07 -2.71 1.25
N GLY A 71 -6.52 -3.94 1.49
CA GLY A 71 -7.94 -4.28 1.64
C GLY A 71 -8.70 -4.33 0.32
N LEU A 72 -7.97 -4.43 -0.80
CA LEU A 72 -8.55 -4.55 -2.13
C LEU A 72 -8.82 -6.02 -2.44
N PRO A 73 -10.02 -6.38 -2.93
CA PRO A 73 -10.33 -7.77 -3.21
C PRO A 73 -9.35 -8.36 -4.24
N SER A 74 -8.65 -9.43 -3.86
CA SER A 74 -7.74 -10.20 -4.73
C SER A 74 -8.45 -10.96 -5.86
N LYS A 75 -9.78 -11.09 -5.77
CA LYS A 75 -10.63 -11.86 -6.69
C LYS A 75 -11.90 -11.07 -7.01
N GLY A 76 -12.37 -11.16 -8.24
CA GLY A 76 -13.57 -10.47 -8.72
C GLY A 76 -13.62 -10.44 -10.23
N GLU A 77 -14.63 -9.77 -10.78
CA GLU A 77 -14.68 -9.50 -12.22
C GLU A 77 -13.51 -8.60 -12.62
N GLU A 78 -12.90 -8.92 -13.76
CA GLU A 78 -11.80 -8.14 -14.30
C GLU A 78 -12.31 -6.74 -14.68
N ILE A 79 -11.67 -5.71 -14.11
CA ILE A 79 -12.08 -4.33 -14.32
C ILE A 79 -11.40 -3.83 -15.61
N PHE A 80 -12.15 -3.83 -16.71
CA PHE A 80 -11.63 -3.40 -18.03
C PHE A 80 -11.55 -1.87 -18.18
N GLU A 81 -12.34 -1.14 -17.39
CA GLU A 81 -12.34 0.32 -17.35
C GLU A 81 -12.39 0.78 -15.90
N ALA A 82 -11.64 1.84 -15.57
CA ALA A 82 -11.77 2.46 -14.25
C ALA A 82 -13.26 2.76 -14.00
N PRO A 83 -13.81 2.38 -12.81
CA PRO A 83 -15.18 2.70 -12.49
C PRO A 83 -15.42 4.18 -12.74
N LYS A 84 -16.48 4.53 -13.49
CA LYS A 84 -16.87 5.94 -13.73
C LYS A 84 -17.50 6.55 -12.48
N ILE A 85 -16.89 6.29 -11.33
CA ILE A 85 -17.25 6.85 -10.05
C ILE A 85 -16.43 8.12 -9.91
N ASN A 86 -16.98 9.22 -10.44
CA ASN A 86 -16.46 10.53 -10.14
C ASN A 86 -16.98 10.91 -8.75
N LYS A 87 -16.18 10.73 -7.69
CA LYS A 87 -16.44 11.31 -6.37
C LYS A 87 -15.57 12.57 -6.22
N PRO A 88 -15.94 13.69 -6.84
CA PRO A 88 -15.17 14.94 -6.71
C PRO A 88 -15.02 15.35 -5.25
N GLU A 89 -15.99 15.03 -4.40
CA GLU A 89 -15.93 15.20 -2.95
C GLU A 89 -14.72 14.55 -2.25
N LEU A 90 -14.12 13.47 -2.79
CA LEU A 90 -12.95 12.82 -2.18
C LEU A 90 -11.63 13.56 -2.43
N PHE A 91 -11.56 14.43 -3.43
CA PHE A 91 -10.33 15.10 -3.86
C PHE A 91 -10.43 16.63 -3.82
N ASN A 92 -11.53 17.17 -3.29
CA ASN A 92 -11.68 18.59 -3.01
C ASN A 92 -10.83 18.95 -1.77
N LEU A 93 -9.58 19.34 -2.01
CA LEU A 93 -8.69 19.99 -1.04
C LEU A 93 -8.81 21.52 -1.14
#